data_AF-A0A642BY55-F1
#
_entry.id   AF-A0A642BY55-F1
#
_cell.length_a   1.000
_cell.length_b   1.000
_cell.length_c   1.000
_cell.angle_alpha   90.00
_cell.angle_beta   90.00
_cell.angle_gamma   90.00
#
_symmetry.space_group_name_H-M   'P 1'
#
loop_
_entity.id
_entity.type
_entity.pdbx_description
1 polymer ?
#
loop_
_entity_poly.entity_id
_entity_poly.type
_entity_poly.pdbx_seq_one_letter_code
_entity_poly.pdbx_strand_id
1 'polypeptide(L)'
;SQTLPSIAKTLTNEGYVADMLYGGDINFTNMQSYFFSSGYSRITEDRDFPLTSRLSKWGANDDITFRHLYEDIKNRDNQAPWLSTFLTLSSHEPFEVPYHRLDEMGLYPNSVAFTDSCIGNFIDKLKELPVWKNTLVIFVSDHGYPYPKDVVNYEPRRYHIPMLWVGGAVKEPVVIDKLANQTDLAATLLNQLGIDHDTFTFSRNILSPDYPEYAFYTYSNGFGFIDSTGISVYDNEGNKPLIEAPRKGSDLRLRKGKALLQTLYDDLGNR
;
A
#
# COMPACT_ATOMS: atom_id res chain seq x y z
N SER A 1 -2.47 17.52 8.24
CA SER A 1 -1.53 16.72 7.42
C SER A 1 -0.11 17.28 7.40
N GLN A 2 0.11 18.60 7.45
CA GLN A 2 1.46 19.19 7.31
C GLN A 2 2.50 18.71 8.34
N THR A 3 2.06 18.17 9.47
CA THR A 3 2.89 17.65 10.56
C THR A 3 3.03 16.12 10.54
N LEU A 4 2.41 15.43 9.58
CA LEU A 4 2.50 13.98 9.46
C LEU A 4 3.84 13.59 8.82
N PRO A 5 4.56 12.59 9.38
CA PRO A 5 5.73 12.05 8.73
C PRO A 5 5.32 11.38 7.41
N SER A 6 6.16 11.53 6.38
CA SER A 6 5.93 10.99 5.04
C SER A 6 7.24 10.45 4.48
N ILE A 7 7.18 9.27 3.84
CA ILE A 7 8.35 8.67 3.17
C ILE A 7 8.87 9.66 2.11
N ALA A 8 7.99 10.20 1.27
CA ALA A 8 8.38 11.18 0.26
C ALA A 8 9.06 12.40 0.87
N LYS A 9 8.49 12.98 1.94
CA LYS A 9 9.09 14.14 2.61
C LYS A 9 10.48 13.82 3.15
N THR A 10 10.63 12.67 3.79
CA THR A 10 11.91 12.19 4.35
C THR A 10 12.94 12.01 3.24
N LEU A 11 12.58 11.34 2.14
CA LEU A 11 13.48 11.16 0.99
C LEU A 11 13.82 12.47 0.29
N THR A 12 12.89 13.43 0.20
CA THR A 12 13.18 14.73 -0.40
C THR A 12 14.19 15.55 0.41
N ASN A 13 14.23 15.37 1.73
CA ASN A 13 15.26 15.99 2.58
C ASN A 13 16.65 15.38 2.30
N GLU A 14 16.70 14.12 1.84
CA GLU A 14 17.90 13.41 1.38
C GLU A 14 18.21 13.64 -0.13
N GLY A 15 17.55 14.62 -0.76
CA GLY A 15 17.80 15.00 -2.15
C GLY A 15 17.05 14.20 -3.22
N TYR A 16 16.07 13.37 -2.84
CA TYR A 16 15.21 12.69 -3.81
C TYR A 16 14.19 13.65 -4.43
N VAL A 17 13.84 13.41 -5.69
CA VAL A 17 12.66 13.99 -6.33
C VAL A 17 11.50 13.01 -6.23
N ALA A 18 10.37 13.46 -5.67
CA ALA A 18 9.18 12.62 -5.47
C ALA A 18 8.02 13.03 -6.37
N ASP A 19 7.45 12.07 -7.09
CA ASP A 19 6.28 12.25 -7.95
C ASP A 19 5.19 11.19 -7.68
N MET A 20 3.94 11.59 -7.92
CA MET A 20 2.75 10.76 -7.77
C MET A 20 2.07 10.57 -9.12
N LEU A 21 1.74 9.33 -9.46
CA LEU A 21 0.99 8.96 -10.65
C LEU A 21 -0.36 8.36 -10.22
N TYR A 22 -1.44 8.87 -10.80
CA TYR A 22 -2.78 8.33 -10.65
C TYR A 22 -3.57 8.46 -11.95
N GLY A 23 -4.28 7.41 -12.36
CA GLY A 23 -5.09 7.44 -13.58
C GLY A 23 -6.40 8.22 -13.46
N GLY A 24 -6.81 8.55 -12.22
CA GLY A 24 -8.08 9.21 -11.90
C GLY A 24 -7.92 10.65 -11.42
N ASP A 25 -9.03 11.25 -10.98
CA ASP A 25 -9.05 12.61 -10.42
C ASP A 25 -8.34 12.64 -9.06
N ILE A 26 -7.17 13.29 -8.97
CA ILE A 26 -6.39 13.34 -7.73
C ILE A 26 -7.03 14.23 -6.65
N ASN A 27 -8.04 15.03 -6.99
CA ASN A 27 -8.79 15.79 -5.98
C ASN A 27 -9.82 14.93 -5.26
N PHE A 28 -10.10 13.72 -5.76
CA PHE A 28 -10.90 12.75 -5.02
C PHE A 28 -10.31 12.57 -3.62
N THR A 29 -11.13 12.77 -2.58
CA THR A 29 -10.73 12.69 -1.16
C THR A 29 -9.58 13.60 -0.73
N ASN A 30 -9.35 14.72 -1.44
CA ASN A 30 -8.30 15.71 -1.12
C ASN A 30 -6.86 15.15 -1.19
N MET A 31 -6.63 14.12 -2.01
CA MET A 31 -5.31 13.52 -2.19
C MET A 31 -4.27 14.52 -2.75
N GLN A 32 -4.69 15.44 -3.63
CA GLN A 32 -3.81 16.46 -4.20
C GLN A 32 -3.06 17.27 -3.12
N SER A 33 -3.81 17.89 -2.22
CA SER A 33 -3.27 18.69 -1.12
C SER A 33 -2.41 17.85 -0.18
N TYR A 34 -2.83 16.61 0.07
CA TYR A 34 -2.08 15.68 0.90
C TYR A 34 -0.70 15.36 0.31
N PHE A 35 -0.63 14.98 -0.98
CA PHE A 35 0.64 14.63 -1.62
C PHE A 35 1.60 15.83 -1.70
N PHE A 36 1.13 17.01 -2.12
CA PHE A 36 2.00 18.20 -2.14
C PHE A 36 2.52 18.56 -0.75
N SER A 37 1.66 18.53 0.29
CA SER A 37 2.10 18.77 1.66
C SER A 37 3.04 17.69 2.21
N SER A 38 3.03 16.49 1.62
CA SER A 38 3.83 15.32 2.02
C SER A 38 5.15 15.17 1.26
N GLY A 39 5.58 16.20 0.51
CA GLY A 39 6.90 16.24 -0.14
C GLY A 39 6.93 15.91 -1.63
N TYR A 40 5.78 15.62 -2.24
CA TYR A 40 5.73 15.39 -3.69
C TYR A 40 5.82 16.72 -4.45
N SER A 41 6.67 16.78 -5.47
CA SER A 41 6.84 17.98 -6.30
C SER A 41 6.02 17.96 -7.58
N ARG A 42 5.53 16.78 -7.99
CA ARG A 42 4.76 16.60 -9.21
C ARG A 42 3.67 15.54 -9.04
N ILE A 43 2.52 15.78 -9.64
CA ILE A 43 1.40 14.84 -9.72
C ILE A 43 1.01 14.73 -11.18
N THR A 44 0.87 13.49 -11.68
CA THR A 44 0.22 13.17 -12.95
C THR A 44 -1.14 12.56 -12.62
N GLU A 45 -2.21 13.15 -13.15
CA GLU A 45 -3.61 12.76 -12.90
C GLU A 45 -4.35 12.44 -14.21
N ASP A 46 -5.63 12.08 -14.12
CA ASP A 46 -6.47 11.77 -15.29
C ASP A 46 -6.34 12.83 -16.40
N ARG A 47 -6.30 14.11 -16.02
CA ARG A 47 -6.23 15.28 -16.92
C ARG A 47 -5.02 15.29 -17.84
N ASP A 48 -3.94 14.62 -17.47
CA ASP A 48 -2.71 14.52 -18.24
C ASP A 48 -2.75 13.41 -19.31
N PHE A 49 -3.77 12.55 -19.29
CA PHE A 49 -3.99 11.52 -20.30
C PHE A 49 -4.98 11.97 -21.38
N PRO A 50 -4.83 11.54 -22.65
CA PRO A 50 -5.83 11.81 -23.68
C PRO A 50 -7.23 11.34 -23.26
N LEU A 51 -8.27 12.11 -23.60
CA LEU A 51 -9.66 11.73 -23.27
C LEU A 51 -10.03 10.34 -23.81
N THR A 52 -9.47 9.95 -24.96
CA THR A 52 -9.67 8.63 -25.58
C THR A 52 -9.09 7.47 -24.76
N SER A 53 -8.23 7.75 -23.78
CA SER A 53 -7.63 6.77 -22.87
C SER A 53 -8.37 6.66 -21.53
N ARG A 54 -9.30 7.58 -21.22
CA ARG A 54 -10.08 7.61 -19.97
C ARG A 54 -11.41 6.86 -20.13
N LEU A 55 -11.31 5.59 -20.50
CA LEU A 55 -12.47 4.77 -20.85
C LEU A 55 -13.17 4.16 -19.63
N SER A 56 -12.51 4.12 -18.46
CA SER A 56 -13.15 3.68 -17.22
C SER A 56 -13.88 4.84 -16.56
N LYS A 57 -14.88 4.52 -15.72
CA LYS A 57 -15.58 5.50 -14.87
C LYS A 57 -14.63 6.32 -13.98
N TRP A 58 -13.48 5.75 -13.63
CA TRP A 58 -12.54 6.35 -12.69
C TRP A 58 -11.40 7.11 -13.37
N GLY A 59 -11.19 6.90 -14.68
CA GLY A 59 -10.08 7.49 -15.42
C GLY A 59 -9.35 6.49 -16.31
N ALA A 60 -8.05 6.72 -16.52
CA ALA A 60 -7.20 5.90 -17.38
C ALA A 60 -6.89 4.53 -16.75
N ASN A 61 -6.98 3.47 -17.56
CA ASN A 61 -6.69 2.11 -17.13
C ASN A 61 -5.19 1.87 -16.86
N ASP A 62 -4.89 0.82 -16.11
CA ASP A 62 -3.54 0.45 -15.68
C ASP A 62 -2.58 0.20 -16.86
N ASP A 63 -3.07 -0.31 -18.00
CA ASP A 63 -2.23 -0.49 -19.19
C ASP A 63 -1.72 0.87 -19.75
N ILE A 64 -2.51 1.93 -19.59
CA ILE A 64 -2.15 3.30 -19.98
C ILE A 64 -1.18 3.90 -18.97
N THR A 65 -1.51 3.83 -17.68
CA THR A 65 -0.72 4.47 -16.62
C THR A 65 0.63 3.76 -16.42
N PHE A 66 0.70 2.43 -16.49
CA PHE A 66 1.99 1.71 -16.47
C PHE A 66 2.85 2.04 -17.69
N ARG A 67 2.26 2.22 -18.88
CA ARG A 67 3.00 2.64 -20.08
C ARG A 67 3.56 4.04 -19.91
N HIS A 68 2.77 4.96 -19.35
CA HIS A 68 3.23 6.30 -19.01
C HIS A 68 4.36 6.25 -17.98
N LEU A 69 4.20 5.50 -16.88
CA LEU A 69 5.23 5.33 -15.86
C LEU A 69 6.56 4.82 -16.46
N TYR A 70 6.48 3.83 -17.36
CA TYR A 70 7.65 3.32 -18.06
C TYR A 70 8.34 4.39 -18.91
N GLU A 71 7.61 5.14 -19.73
CA GLU A 71 8.20 6.21 -20.55
C GLU A 71 8.73 7.35 -19.66
N ASP A 72 8.06 7.68 -18.56
CA ASP A 72 8.53 8.66 -17.58
C ASP A 72 9.86 8.25 -16.95
N ILE A 73 9.99 6.98 -16.53
CA ILE A 73 11.25 6.44 -15.98
C ILE A 73 12.35 6.39 -17.05
N LYS A 74 12.02 5.91 -18.25
CA LYS A 74 12.97 5.76 -19.37
C LYS A 74 13.55 7.10 -19.81
N ASN A 75 12.75 8.15 -19.83
CA ASN A 75 13.16 9.48 -20.26
C ASN A 75 13.59 10.38 -19.10
N ARG A 76 13.62 9.86 -17.86
CA ARG A 76 13.99 10.61 -16.67
C ARG A 76 15.47 10.96 -16.68
N ASP A 77 15.78 12.19 -16.29
CA ASP A 77 17.14 12.56 -15.93
C ASP A 77 17.49 11.99 -14.54
N ASN A 78 18.55 11.18 -14.49
CA ASN A 78 18.95 10.44 -13.29
C ASN A 78 20.10 11.14 -12.52
N GLN A 79 20.25 12.47 -12.63
CA GLN A 79 21.21 13.22 -11.81
C GLN A 79 20.87 13.18 -10.31
N ALA A 80 19.59 13.07 -9.97
CA ALA A 80 19.10 12.94 -8.60
C ALA A 80 18.37 11.61 -8.41
N PRO A 81 18.43 11.00 -7.21
CA PRO A 81 17.59 9.85 -6.91
C PRO A 81 16.10 10.25 -6.88
N TRP A 82 15.21 9.29 -7.04
CA TRP A 82 13.79 9.58 -7.17
C TRP A 82 12.89 8.55 -6.50
N LEU A 83 11.69 9.01 -6.15
CA LEU A 83 10.55 8.21 -5.69
C LEU A 83 9.38 8.46 -6.64
N SER A 84 8.93 7.43 -7.34
CA SER A 84 7.64 7.46 -8.05
C SER A 84 6.63 6.62 -7.30
N THR A 85 5.58 7.25 -6.79
CA THR A 85 4.43 6.55 -6.19
C THR A 85 3.35 6.41 -7.25
N PHE A 86 2.80 5.21 -7.40
CA PHE A 86 1.76 4.93 -8.37
C PHE A 86 0.59 4.22 -7.70
N LEU A 87 -0.61 4.79 -7.82
CA LEU A 87 -1.86 4.18 -7.39
C LEU A 87 -2.58 3.60 -8.62
N THR A 88 -2.69 2.27 -8.68
CA THR A 88 -3.44 1.54 -9.71
C THR A 88 -4.94 1.81 -9.58
N LEU A 89 -5.68 1.65 -10.67
CA LEU A 89 -7.09 2.05 -10.75
C LEU A 89 -8.01 0.97 -11.34
N SER A 90 -7.51 0.13 -12.24
CA SER A 90 -8.37 -0.76 -13.05
C SER A 90 -9.10 -1.84 -12.26
N SER A 91 -8.63 -2.16 -11.05
CA SER A 91 -9.27 -3.11 -10.14
C SER A 91 -10.34 -2.49 -9.21
N HIS A 92 -10.80 -1.26 -9.50
CA HIS A 92 -11.89 -0.61 -8.77
C HIS A 92 -13.28 -0.96 -9.35
N GLU A 93 -14.33 -1.01 -8.53
CA GLU A 93 -15.70 -1.27 -8.97
C GLU A 93 -16.16 -0.29 -10.06
N PRO A 94 -16.87 -0.69 -11.13
CA PRO A 94 -17.53 -1.98 -11.33
C PRO A 94 -16.62 -3.11 -11.86
N PHE A 95 -15.29 -2.94 -11.83
CA PHE A 95 -14.29 -3.94 -12.27
C PHE A 95 -14.32 -4.21 -13.78
N GLU A 96 -14.68 -3.20 -14.56
CA GLU A 96 -14.73 -3.25 -16.02
C GLU A 96 -13.36 -2.93 -16.61
N VAL A 97 -12.76 -3.92 -17.29
CA VAL A 97 -11.44 -3.82 -17.91
C VAL A 97 -11.46 -4.43 -19.32
N PRO A 98 -10.60 -3.97 -20.24
CA PRO A 98 -10.48 -4.55 -21.58
C PRO A 98 -9.64 -5.85 -21.54
N TYR A 99 -10.05 -6.81 -20.71
CA TYR A 99 -9.35 -8.07 -20.48
C TYR A 99 -10.37 -9.20 -20.32
N HIS A 100 -10.05 -10.39 -20.81
CA HIS A 100 -11.01 -11.51 -20.91
C HIS A 100 -10.37 -12.86 -20.55
N ARG A 101 -9.45 -12.87 -19.56
CA ARG A 101 -8.69 -14.07 -19.21
C ARG A 101 -9.40 -14.93 -18.16
N LEU A 102 -10.15 -14.31 -17.25
CA LEU A 102 -10.82 -14.96 -16.12
C LEU A 102 -12.31 -14.61 -16.07
N ASP A 103 -12.96 -14.44 -17.22
CA ASP A 103 -14.38 -14.05 -17.31
C ASP A 103 -15.28 -15.02 -16.52
N GLU A 104 -14.94 -16.31 -16.50
CA GLU A 104 -15.64 -17.35 -15.74
C GLU A 104 -15.56 -17.16 -14.22
N MET A 105 -14.54 -16.44 -13.72
CA MET A 105 -14.37 -16.12 -12.30
C MET A 105 -15.08 -14.82 -11.90
N GLY A 106 -15.58 -14.06 -12.89
CA GLY A 106 -16.28 -12.78 -12.71
C GLY A 106 -15.38 -11.55 -12.84
N LEU A 107 -16.03 -10.38 -12.82
CA LEU A 107 -15.37 -9.10 -13.12
C LEU A 107 -14.23 -8.76 -12.15
N TYR A 108 -14.42 -9.00 -10.84
CA TYR A 108 -13.38 -8.68 -9.85
C TYR A 108 -12.07 -9.47 -10.09
N PRO A 109 -12.05 -10.82 -10.10
CA PRO A 109 -10.81 -11.56 -10.41
C PRO A 109 -10.21 -11.20 -11.77
N ASN A 110 -11.05 -10.96 -12.78
CA ASN A 110 -10.57 -10.58 -14.11
C ASN A 110 -9.92 -9.19 -14.12
N SER A 111 -10.44 -8.22 -13.36
CA SER A 111 -9.81 -6.89 -13.19
C SER A 111 -8.47 -6.96 -12.46
N VAL A 112 -8.36 -7.80 -11.42
CA VAL A 112 -7.09 -8.04 -10.72
C VAL A 112 -6.07 -8.70 -11.66
N ALA A 113 -6.50 -9.67 -12.48
CA ALA A 113 -5.63 -10.30 -13.47
C ALA A 113 -5.20 -9.34 -14.59
N PHE A 114 -6.01 -8.36 -14.94
CA PHE A 114 -5.62 -7.30 -15.87
C PHE A 114 -4.50 -6.43 -15.29
N THR A 115 -4.66 -5.93 -14.05
CA THR A 115 -3.60 -5.18 -13.36
C THR A 115 -2.31 -6.01 -13.22
N ASP A 116 -2.41 -7.30 -12.85
CA ASP A 116 -1.28 -8.23 -12.80
C ASP A 116 -0.55 -8.34 -14.15
N SER A 117 -1.30 -8.46 -15.25
CA SER A 117 -0.72 -8.49 -16.60
C SER A 117 0.03 -7.19 -16.96
N CYS A 118 -0.47 -6.04 -16.49
CA CYS A 118 0.17 -4.75 -16.69
C CYS A 118 1.45 -4.63 -15.87
N ILE A 119 1.43 -5.11 -14.61
CA ILE A 119 2.61 -5.22 -13.74
C ILE A 119 3.69 -6.09 -14.39
N GLY A 120 3.32 -7.28 -14.89
CA GLY A 120 4.24 -8.20 -15.56
C GLY A 120 4.93 -7.54 -16.75
N ASN A 121 4.16 -6.96 -17.67
CA ASN A 121 4.70 -6.26 -18.83
C ASN A 121 5.55 -5.03 -18.44
N PHE A 122 5.17 -4.28 -17.40
CA PHE A 122 5.96 -3.16 -16.90
C PHE A 122 7.32 -3.63 -16.36
N ILE A 123 7.33 -4.66 -15.51
CA ILE A 123 8.57 -5.19 -14.92
C ILE A 123 9.49 -5.79 -16.00
N ASP A 124 8.94 -6.50 -16.98
CA ASP A 124 9.73 -7.07 -18.07
C ASP A 124 10.43 -5.99 -18.88
N LYS A 125 9.72 -4.89 -19.20
CA LYS A 125 10.31 -3.71 -19.86
C LYS A 125 11.29 -2.96 -18.97
N LEU A 126 10.99 -2.78 -17.69
CA LEU A 126 11.84 -2.03 -16.76
C LEU A 126 13.20 -2.71 -16.61
N LYS A 127 13.26 -4.05 -16.60
CA LYS A 127 14.50 -4.85 -16.55
C LYS A 127 15.46 -4.56 -17.72
N GLU A 128 14.96 -4.11 -18.85
CA GLU A 128 15.76 -3.76 -20.03
C GLU A 128 16.47 -2.41 -19.88
N LEU A 129 16.03 -1.55 -18.95
CA LEU A 129 16.61 -0.23 -18.75
C LEU A 129 17.84 -0.26 -17.82
N PRO A 130 18.85 0.62 -18.05
CA PRO A 130 20.03 0.70 -17.18
C PRO A 130 19.70 0.97 -15.71
N VAL A 131 18.62 1.70 -15.42
CA VAL A 131 18.20 2.07 -14.07
C VAL A 131 17.82 0.86 -13.21
N TRP A 132 17.38 -0.26 -13.81
CA TRP A 132 16.93 -1.46 -13.10
C TRP A 132 17.90 -1.92 -12.01
N LYS A 133 19.21 -1.85 -12.29
CA LYS A 133 20.28 -2.29 -11.37
C LYS A 133 20.26 -1.55 -10.02
N ASN A 134 19.75 -0.32 -10.00
CA ASN A 134 19.71 0.55 -8.82
C ASN A 134 18.28 1.00 -8.49
N THR A 135 17.28 0.22 -8.87
CA THR A 135 15.87 0.51 -8.56
C THR A 135 15.33 -0.55 -7.62
N LEU A 136 14.63 -0.10 -6.57
CA LEU A 136 13.75 -0.90 -5.73
C LEU A 136 12.31 -0.59 -6.16
N VAL A 137 11.54 -1.62 -6.52
CA VAL A 137 10.11 -1.53 -6.79
C VAL A 137 9.38 -2.24 -5.67
N ILE A 138 8.48 -1.51 -4.99
CA ILE A 138 7.68 -2.02 -3.89
C ILE A 138 6.22 -2.10 -4.35
N PHE A 139 5.70 -3.31 -4.43
CA PHE A 139 4.27 -3.55 -4.57
C PHE A 139 3.67 -3.73 -3.18
N VAL A 140 2.61 -2.99 -2.88
CA VAL A 140 1.82 -3.12 -1.66
C VAL A 140 0.37 -2.81 -2.00
N SER A 141 -0.56 -3.66 -1.61
CA SER A 141 -1.98 -3.34 -1.79
C SER A 141 -2.40 -2.26 -0.79
N ASP A 142 -3.33 -1.40 -1.19
CA ASP A 142 -3.98 -0.42 -0.33
C ASP A 142 -4.83 -1.09 0.76
N HIS A 143 -5.64 -2.07 0.38
CA HIS A 143 -6.49 -2.87 1.26
C HIS A 143 -6.96 -4.17 0.56
N GLY A 144 -7.56 -5.10 1.32
CA GLY A 144 -8.23 -6.26 0.72
C GLY A 144 -9.72 -6.05 0.47
N TYR A 145 -10.23 -6.83 -0.49
CA TYR A 145 -11.63 -6.87 -0.91
C TYR A 145 -12.31 -8.14 -0.36
N PRO A 146 -13.63 -8.13 -0.05
CA PRO A 146 -14.35 -9.30 0.43
C PRO A 146 -14.50 -10.36 -0.67
N TYR A 147 -13.41 -11.08 -0.94
CA TYR A 147 -13.30 -12.16 -1.91
C TYR A 147 -12.49 -13.32 -1.32
N PRO A 148 -12.92 -14.59 -1.48
CA PRO A 148 -14.20 -15.04 -2.06
C PRO A 148 -15.43 -14.54 -1.27
N LYS A 149 -16.64 -14.72 -1.82
CA LYS A 149 -17.88 -14.07 -1.33
C LYS A 149 -18.25 -14.40 0.14
N ASP A 150 -17.65 -15.43 0.73
CA ASP A 150 -17.81 -15.79 2.14
C ASP A 150 -16.99 -14.93 3.10
N VAL A 151 -16.00 -14.17 2.60
CA VAL A 151 -15.19 -13.26 3.42
C VAL A 151 -16.03 -12.08 3.89
N VAL A 152 -16.16 -11.94 5.21
CA VAL A 152 -16.92 -10.85 5.85
C VAL A 152 -16.00 -9.71 6.28
N ASN A 153 -16.59 -8.52 6.49
CA ASN A 153 -15.84 -7.27 6.72
C ASN A 153 -14.84 -7.32 7.88
N TYR A 154 -15.16 -7.97 8.99
CA TYR A 154 -14.30 -7.99 10.18
C TYR A 154 -13.23 -9.09 10.17
N GLU A 155 -13.25 -9.96 9.16
CA GLU A 155 -12.47 -11.19 9.16
C GLU A 155 -10.99 -10.94 8.78
N PRO A 156 -10.03 -11.55 9.49
CA PRO A 156 -8.60 -11.37 9.20
C PRO A 156 -8.19 -11.64 7.75
N ARG A 157 -8.81 -12.60 7.05
CA ARG A 157 -8.45 -12.94 5.67
C ARG A 157 -8.58 -11.73 4.73
N ARG A 158 -9.50 -10.81 5.01
CA ARG A 158 -9.67 -9.57 4.23
C ARG A 158 -8.48 -8.61 4.39
N TYR A 159 -7.80 -8.63 5.52
CA TYR A 159 -6.73 -7.68 5.85
C TYR A 159 -5.33 -8.25 5.55
N HIS A 160 -5.27 -9.51 5.11
CA HIS A 160 -4.03 -10.10 4.64
C HIS A 160 -3.77 -9.65 3.19
N ILE A 161 -2.86 -8.71 3.03
CA ILE A 161 -2.50 -8.09 1.75
C ILE A 161 -1.08 -8.46 1.32
N PRO A 162 -0.80 -8.55 0.02
CA PRO A 162 0.55 -8.81 -0.47
C PRO A 162 1.45 -7.57 -0.32
N MET A 163 2.72 -7.82 -0.02
CA MET A 163 3.81 -6.87 -0.20
C MET A 163 4.98 -7.59 -0.87
N LEU A 164 5.50 -7.03 -1.97
CA LEU A 164 6.63 -7.58 -2.71
C LEU A 164 7.66 -6.50 -2.97
N TRP A 165 8.92 -6.78 -2.64
CA TRP A 165 10.06 -5.94 -2.97
C TRP A 165 10.83 -6.63 -4.08
N VAL A 166 10.93 -5.98 -5.24
CA VAL A 166 11.65 -6.47 -6.43
C VAL A 166 12.58 -5.37 -6.95
N GLY A 167 13.39 -5.68 -7.95
CA GLY A 167 14.34 -4.71 -8.51
C GLY A 167 15.78 -5.19 -8.40
N GLY A 168 16.69 -4.54 -9.15
CA GLY A 168 18.12 -4.85 -9.09
C GLY A 168 18.78 -4.45 -7.77
N ALA A 169 18.13 -3.59 -6.98
CA ALA A 169 18.59 -3.21 -5.64
C ALA A 169 18.33 -4.30 -4.57
N VAL A 170 17.46 -5.28 -4.86
CA VAL A 170 17.20 -6.40 -3.94
C VAL A 170 18.37 -7.37 -4.00
N LYS A 171 19.06 -7.55 -2.87
CA LYS A 171 20.28 -8.37 -2.76
C LYS A 171 20.06 -9.85 -3.14
N GLU A 172 19.05 -10.47 -2.54
CA GLU A 172 18.72 -11.88 -2.75
C GLU A 172 17.24 -12.14 -2.44
N PRO A 173 16.62 -13.19 -3.04
CA PRO A 173 15.26 -13.55 -2.72
C PRO A 173 15.11 -13.98 -1.26
N VAL A 174 14.11 -13.45 -0.57
CA VAL A 174 13.77 -13.82 0.80
C VAL A 174 12.25 -13.89 0.97
N VAL A 175 11.78 -14.79 1.81
CA VAL A 175 10.39 -14.82 2.28
C VAL A 175 10.39 -14.36 3.74
N ILE A 176 9.60 -13.32 4.02
CA ILE A 176 9.36 -12.85 5.39
C ILE A 176 7.98 -13.34 5.81
N ASP A 177 7.93 -14.29 6.73
CA ASP A 177 6.71 -14.94 7.22
C ASP A 177 6.19 -14.37 8.56
N LYS A 178 6.79 -13.26 9.00
CA LYS A 178 6.38 -12.52 10.20
C LYS A 178 5.01 -11.88 10.03
N LEU A 179 4.24 -11.83 11.12
CA LEU A 179 3.08 -10.95 11.20
C LEU A 179 3.55 -9.49 11.22
N ALA A 180 3.13 -8.70 10.24
CA ALA A 180 3.50 -7.30 10.11
C ALA A 180 2.33 -6.41 9.67
N ASN A 181 2.53 -5.09 9.79
CA ASN A 181 1.54 -4.08 9.44
C ASN A 181 1.99 -3.33 8.19
N GLN A 182 1.04 -2.87 7.37
CA GLN A 182 1.35 -2.01 6.22
C GLN A 182 2.12 -0.74 6.64
N THR A 183 1.84 -0.22 7.85
CA THR A 183 2.52 0.94 8.43
C THR A 183 4.02 0.71 8.67
N ASP A 184 4.47 -0.54 8.79
CA ASP A 184 5.87 -0.91 9.02
C ASP A 184 6.76 -0.69 7.78
N LEU A 185 6.16 -0.40 6.63
CA LEU A 185 6.86 -0.10 5.37
C LEU A 185 7.86 1.06 5.54
N ALA A 186 7.46 2.14 6.20
CA ALA A 186 8.29 3.34 6.31
C ALA A 186 9.60 3.06 7.07
N ALA A 187 9.53 2.54 8.29
CA ALA A 187 10.70 2.20 9.09
C ALA A 187 11.56 1.12 8.42
N THR A 188 10.94 0.11 7.80
CA THR A 188 11.68 -0.94 7.11
C THR A 188 12.48 -0.38 5.92
N LEU A 189 11.84 0.44 5.06
CA LEU A 189 12.49 1.08 3.91
C LEU A 189 13.59 2.05 4.34
N LEU A 190 13.27 2.99 5.23
CA LEU A 190 14.22 4.01 5.65
C LEU A 190 15.43 3.40 6.37
N ASN A 191 15.22 2.35 7.17
CA ASN A 191 16.33 1.60 7.76
C ASN A 191 17.24 0.96 6.71
N GLN A 192 16.70 0.39 5.62
CA GLN A 192 17.53 -0.17 4.53
C GLN A 192 18.35 0.92 3.82
N LEU A 193 17.87 2.17 3.81
CA LEU A 193 18.56 3.31 3.24
C LEU A 193 19.52 4.01 4.24
N GLY A 194 19.56 3.56 5.50
CA GLY A 194 20.35 4.20 6.55
C GLY A 194 19.81 5.58 6.98
N ILE A 195 18.52 5.84 6.77
CA ILE A 195 17.83 7.10 7.07
C ILE A 195 17.06 6.97 8.38
N ASP A 196 17.10 8.03 9.19
CA ASP A 196 16.34 8.13 10.43
C ASP A 196 14.82 8.00 10.20
N HIS A 197 14.14 7.33 11.11
CA HIS A 197 12.70 7.06 11.00
C HIS A 197 11.96 7.16 12.34
N ASP A 198 12.56 7.80 13.35
CA ASP A 198 11.97 7.93 14.70
C ASP A 198 10.64 8.70 14.71
N THR A 199 10.43 9.56 13.70
CA THR A 199 9.18 10.29 13.54
C THR A 199 7.99 9.41 13.12
N PHE A 200 8.23 8.22 12.57
CA PHE A 200 7.19 7.26 12.19
C PHE A 200 6.79 6.39 13.39
N THR A 201 6.12 7.00 14.37
CA THR A 201 5.81 6.39 15.68
C THR A 201 5.07 5.05 15.63
N PHE A 202 4.26 4.82 14.60
CA PHE A 202 3.49 3.58 14.35
C PHE A 202 4.14 2.62 13.34
N SER A 203 5.39 2.87 12.95
CA SER A 203 6.16 2.05 12.04
C SER A 203 7.31 1.38 12.78
N ARG A 204 7.61 0.12 12.45
CA ARG A 204 8.73 -0.63 12.99
C ARG A 204 9.46 -1.36 11.86
N ASN A 205 10.78 -1.45 11.95
CA ASN A 205 11.58 -2.21 10.99
C ASN A 205 11.35 -3.72 11.18
N ILE A 206 10.69 -4.38 10.22
CA ILE A 206 10.35 -5.82 10.29
C ILE A 206 11.58 -6.73 10.27
N LEU A 207 12.72 -6.22 9.80
CA LEU A 207 13.99 -6.94 9.72
C LEU A 207 14.79 -6.86 11.03
N SER A 208 14.33 -6.08 12.00
CA SER A 208 14.94 -6.04 13.33
C SER A 208 14.74 -7.38 14.06
N PRO A 209 15.77 -7.88 14.79
CA PRO A 209 15.64 -9.06 15.66
C PRO A 209 14.57 -8.88 16.75
N ASP A 210 14.40 -7.66 17.25
CA ASP A 210 13.47 -7.34 18.34
C ASP A 210 12.10 -6.85 17.82
N TYR A 211 11.80 -7.06 16.53
CA TYR A 211 10.53 -6.67 15.94
C TYR A 211 9.35 -7.40 16.63
N PRO A 212 8.36 -6.67 17.17
CA PRO A 212 7.20 -7.31 17.78
C PRO A 212 6.27 -7.85 16.68
N GLU A 213 6.24 -9.17 16.52
CA GLU A 213 5.40 -9.81 15.50
C GLU A 213 3.91 -9.77 15.87
N TYR A 214 3.19 -8.83 15.26
CA TYR A 214 1.73 -8.74 15.36
C TYR A 214 1.15 -8.06 14.11
N ALA A 215 -0.12 -8.34 13.84
CA ALA A 215 -0.92 -7.59 12.88
C ALA A 215 -2.12 -6.94 13.58
N PHE A 216 -2.36 -5.67 13.28
CA PHE A 216 -3.49 -4.89 13.76
C PHE A 216 -4.20 -4.26 12.58
N TYR A 217 -5.54 -4.34 12.58
CA TYR A 217 -6.36 -3.73 11.54
C TYR A 217 -7.65 -3.17 12.12
N THR A 218 -8.21 -2.18 11.45
CA THR A 218 -9.51 -1.58 11.79
C THR A 218 -10.54 -1.84 10.72
N TYR A 219 -11.80 -1.93 11.12
CA TYR A 219 -12.97 -1.94 10.27
C TYR A 219 -14.00 -0.96 10.82
N SER A 220 -15.10 -0.69 10.10
CA SER A 220 -16.03 0.42 10.39
C SER A 220 -16.34 0.64 11.87
N ASN A 221 -16.58 -0.43 12.64
CA ASN A 221 -16.95 -0.36 14.05
C ASN A 221 -16.06 -1.24 14.96
N GLY A 222 -14.81 -1.51 14.59
CA GLY A 222 -13.99 -2.39 15.41
C GLY A 222 -12.55 -2.58 14.95
N PHE A 223 -11.87 -3.52 15.59
CA PHE A 223 -10.49 -3.86 15.28
C PHE A 223 -10.24 -5.37 15.35
N GLY A 224 -9.18 -5.81 14.70
CA GLY A 224 -8.56 -7.11 14.89
C GLY A 224 -7.13 -6.98 15.41
N PHE A 225 -6.73 -7.90 16.27
CA PHE A 225 -5.36 -8.04 16.76
C PHE A 225 -4.93 -9.51 16.64
N ILE A 226 -3.80 -9.73 15.98
CA ILE A 226 -3.23 -11.04 15.71
C ILE A 226 -1.79 -11.03 16.21
N ASP A 227 -1.43 -12.00 17.05
CA ASP A 227 -0.04 -12.30 17.41
C ASP A 227 0.18 -13.81 17.44
N SER A 228 1.37 -14.25 17.83
CA SER A 228 1.72 -15.67 17.95
C SER A 228 0.80 -16.48 18.88
N THR A 229 -0.03 -15.82 19.70
CA THR A 229 -0.98 -16.48 20.61
C THR A 229 -2.36 -16.70 20.00
N GLY A 230 -2.67 -16.10 18.85
CA GLY A 230 -3.91 -16.26 18.12
C GLY A 230 -4.53 -14.96 17.61
N ILE A 231 -5.82 -15.02 17.31
CA ILE A 231 -6.62 -13.95 16.71
C ILE A 231 -7.68 -13.50 17.71
N SER A 232 -7.84 -12.18 17.85
CA SER A 232 -8.98 -11.58 18.54
C SER A 232 -9.56 -10.43 17.71
N VAL A 233 -10.87 -10.44 17.49
CA VAL A 233 -11.60 -9.38 16.78
C VAL A 233 -12.66 -8.82 17.70
N TYR A 234 -12.78 -7.50 17.78
CA TYR A 234 -13.67 -6.80 18.69
C TYR A 234 -14.60 -5.86 17.94
N ASP A 235 -15.87 -5.90 18.31
CA ASP A 235 -16.91 -4.97 17.88
C ASP A 235 -17.11 -3.90 18.96
N ASN A 236 -16.76 -2.66 18.64
CA ASN A 236 -16.86 -1.52 19.55
C ASN A 236 -18.33 -1.14 19.78
N GLU A 237 -19.19 -1.27 18.78
CA GLU A 237 -20.61 -0.92 18.89
C GLU A 237 -21.37 -1.95 19.73
N GLY A 238 -21.19 -3.24 19.43
CA GLY A 238 -21.75 -4.34 20.21
C GLY A 238 -21.04 -4.60 21.54
N ASN A 239 -19.92 -3.90 21.80
CA ASN A 239 -19.07 -4.04 22.98
C ASN A 239 -18.73 -5.51 23.32
N LYS A 240 -18.38 -6.29 22.31
CA LYS A 240 -18.14 -7.73 22.44
C LYS A 240 -17.07 -8.24 21.47
N PRO A 241 -16.35 -9.33 21.80
CA PRO A 241 -15.52 -10.00 20.81
C PRO A 241 -16.39 -10.68 19.73
N LEU A 242 -15.93 -10.63 18.48
CA LEU A 242 -16.48 -11.37 17.34
C LEU A 242 -15.71 -12.66 17.07
N ILE A 243 -14.38 -12.65 17.26
CA ILE A 243 -13.51 -13.81 17.06
C ILE A 243 -12.57 -13.91 18.26
N GLU A 244 -12.41 -15.13 18.79
CA GLU A 244 -11.48 -15.46 19.88
C GLU A 244 -10.84 -16.82 19.63
N ALA A 245 -9.79 -16.84 18.80
CA ALA A 245 -9.23 -18.08 18.27
C ALA A 245 -7.72 -18.18 18.60
N PRO A 246 -7.33 -18.94 19.65
CA PRO A 246 -8.16 -19.56 20.69
C PRO A 246 -8.64 -18.53 21.73
N ARG A 247 -9.67 -18.86 22.53
CA ARG A 247 -10.14 -18.01 23.64
C ARG A 247 -9.03 -17.69 24.65
N LYS A 248 -8.15 -18.66 24.92
CA LYS A 248 -6.97 -18.47 25.78
C LYS A 248 -6.07 -17.38 25.18
N GLY A 249 -5.73 -16.36 25.99
CA GLY A 249 -4.92 -15.21 25.56
C GLY A 249 -5.72 -14.07 24.91
N SER A 250 -7.00 -14.28 24.60
CA SER A 250 -7.83 -13.26 23.93
C SER A 250 -7.94 -11.96 24.72
N ASP A 251 -8.10 -12.04 26.05
CA ASP A 251 -8.22 -10.84 26.89
C ASP A 251 -6.98 -9.92 26.80
N LEU A 252 -5.78 -10.50 26.61
CA LEU A 252 -4.55 -9.71 26.42
C LEU A 252 -4.52 -9.09 25.01
N ARG A 253 -4.82 -9.87 23.96
CA ARG A 253 -4.89 -9.37 22.57
C ARG A 253 -5.91 -8.23 22.43
N LEU A 254 -7.09 -8.39 23.03
CA LEU A 254 -8.12 -7.35 23.06
C LEU A 254 -7.64 -6.10 23.80
N ARG A 255 -6.90 -6.25 24.91
CA ARG A 255 -6.34 -5.10 25.63
C ARG A 255 -5.27 -4.37 24.82
N LYS A 256 -4.39 -5.11 24.13
CA LYS A 256 -3.40 -4.54 23.20
C LYS A 256 -4.09 -3.79 22.05
N GLY A 257 -5.08 -4.39 21.41
CA GLY A 257 -5.82 -3.77 20.31
C GLY A 257 -6.59 -2.51 20.76
N LYS A 258 -7.22 -2.53 21.94
CA LYS A 258 -7.83 -1.32 22.54
C LYS A 258 -6.80 -0.23 22.82
N ALA A 259 -5.64 -0.59 23.37
CA ALA A 259 -4.57 0.36 23.64
C ALA A 259 -4.02 0.99 22.35
N LEU A 260 -3.79 0.19 21.29
CA LEU A 260 -3.38 0.68 19.98
C LEU A 260 -4.43 1.62 19.38
N LEU A 261 -5.70 1.21 19.38
CA LEU A 261 -6.79 2.03 18.86
C LEU A 261 -6.89 3.37 19.60
N GLN A 262 -6.84 3.35 20.94
CA GLN A 262 -6.83 4.57 21.75
C GLN A 262 -5.63 5.46 21.41
N THR A 263 -4.43 4.87 21.34
CA THR A 263 -3.19 5.61 21.02
C THR A 263 -3.26 6.26 19.64
N LEU A 264 -3.84 5.59 18.65
CA LEU A 264 -4.05 6.14 17.30
C LEU A 264 -4.97 7.37 17.34
N TYR A 265 -6.09 7.29 18.06
CA TYR A 265 -7.02 8.43 18.19
C TYR A 265 -6.43 9.58 19.02
N ASP A 266 -5.67 9.27 20.07
CA ASP A 266 -4.99 10.28 20.88
C ASP A 266 -3.92 11.01 20.06
N ASP A 267 -3.10 10.28 19.28
CA ASP A 267 -2.11 10.90 18.38
C ASP A 267 -2.80 11.76 17.31
N LEU A 268 -3.88 11.26 16.69
CA LEU A 268 -4.64 12.04 15.72
C LEU A 268 -5.25 13.31 16.33
N GLY A 269 -5.79 13.22 17.55
CA GLY A 269 -6.42 14.34 18.24
C GLY A 269 -5.43 15.41 18.74
N ASN A 270 -4.15 15.06 18.89
CA ASN A 270 -3.09 15.98 19.31
C ASN A 270 -2.38 16.69 18.15
N ARG A 271 -2.77 16.42 16.89
CA ARG A 271 -2.13 16.95 15.68
C ARG A 271 -2.89 18.09 14.99
#